data_AF-A0A4P8TIN2-F1
#
_entry.id   AF-A0A4P8TIN2-F1
#
_cell.length_a   1.000
_cell.length_b   1.000
_cell.length_c   1.000
_cell.angle_alpha   90.00
_cell.angle_beta   90.00
_cell.angle_gamma   90.00
#
_symmetry.space_group_name_H-M   'P 1'
#
loop_
_entity.id
_entity.type
_entity.pdbx_description
1 polymer ?
#
loop_
_entity_poly.entity_id
_entity_poly.type
_entity_poly.pdbx_seq_one_letter_code
_entity_poly.pdbx_strand_id
1 'polypeptide(L)'
;MGFEVFDKRQAPMRGTPSVTVQKRGIISISGAAHAFIDRARVVELLFDRERKVMALRPSEPSAQSYELREPAKSGQTLLSAMAFTQAYDIDTSVSRRFEPFVEDGMLCVAVEGPSTIVRSNRTKNNSADSSSDEAE
;
A
#
# COMPACT_ATOMS: atom_id res chain seq x y z
N MET A 1 35.84 17.23 3.25
CA MET A 1 34.91 16.98 2.12
C MET A 1 34.13 15.73 2.47
N GLY A 2 32.81 15.82 2.59
CA GLY A 2 31.97 14.69 3.00
C GLY A 2 31.16 14.18 1.81
N PHE A 3 31.74 13.29 1.03
CA PHE A 3 30.97 12.48 0.08
C PHE A 3 30.80 11.10 0.70
N GLU A 4 29.54 10.72 0.93
CA GLU A 4 29.17 9.42 1.48
C GLU A 4 28.86 8.45 0.33
N VAL A 5 29.36 7.22 0.44
CA VAL A 5 29.17 6.19 -0.58
C VAL A 5 27.72 5.71 -0.52
N PHE A 6 26.97 5.99 -1.59
CA PHE A 6 25.59 5.53 -1.73
C PHE A 6 25.54 3.99 -1.77
N ASP A 7 25.05 3.37 -0.69
CA ASP A 7 24.82 1.93 -0.65
C ASP A 7 23.62 1.57 -1.53
N LYS A 8 23.91 1.06 -2.73
CA LYS A 8 22.93 0.62 -3.72
C LYS A 8 22.02 -0.51 -3.20
N ARG A 9 22.34 -1.16 -2.07
CA ARG A 9 21.46 -2.13 -1.40
C ARG A 9 20.28 -1.47 -0.70
N GLN A 10 20.38 -0.19 -0.35
CA GLN A 10 19.27 0.59 0.20
C GLN A 10 18.39 1.21 -0.89
N ALA A 11 18.86 1.24 -2.14
CA ALA A 11 18.04 1.63 -3.26
C ALA A 11 17.03 0.50 -3.55
N PRO A 12 15.70 0.79 -3.63
CA PRO A 12 14.73 -0.24 -3.97
C PRO A 12 15.07 -0.84 -5.33
N MET A 13 15.52 -2.09 -5.33
CA MET A 13 15.86 -2.80 -6.56
C MET A 13 14.60 -2.96 -7.41
N ARG A 14 14.70 -2.73 -8.72
CA ARG A 14 13.60 -3.02 -9.65
C ARG A 14 13.24 -4.50 -9.51
N GLY A 15 12.02 -4.79 -9.06
CA GLY A 15 11.51 -6.15 -8.89
C GLY A 15 11.34 -6.61 -7.45
N THR A 16 11.79 -5.83 -6.45
CA THR A 16 11.51 -6.19 -5.05
C THR A 16 9.99 -6.15 -4.79
N PRO A 17 9.40 -7.23 -4.28
CA PRO A 17 8.00 -7.24 -3.93
C PRO A 17 7.73 -6.18 -2.87
N SER A 18 6.73 -5.35 -3.11
CA SER A 18 6.32 -4.31 -2.18
C SER A 18 4.81 -4.16 -2.16
N VAL A 19 4.31 -3.86 -0.96
CA VAL A 19 2.92 -3.47 -0.72
C VAL A 19 2.93 -2.10 -0.07
N THR A 20 2.14 -1.17 -0.59
CA THR A 20 2.01 0.18 -0.05
C THR A 20 0.60 0.39 0.45
N VAL A 21 0.45 0.62 1.75
CA VAL A 21 -0.79 1.10 2.35
C VAL A 21 -0.78 2.61 2.22
N GLN A 22 -1.69 3.15 1.43
CA GLN A 22 -1.82 4.57 1.17
C GLN A 22 -2.88 5.19 2.08
N LYS A 23 -2.95 6.52 2.03
CA LYS A 23 -4.04 7.25 2.68
C LYS A 23 -5.41 6.75 2.23
N ARG A 24 -6.39 6.82 3.13
CA ARG A 24 -7.79 6.43 2.89
C ARG A 24 -7.98 4.92 2.62
N GLY A 25 -7.05 4.08 3.09
CA GLY A 25 -7.17 2.62 2.99
C GLY A 25 -7.02 2.05 1.58
N ILE A 26 -6.35 2.78 0.68
CA ILE A 26 -5.99 2.24 -0.63
C ILE A 26 -4.70 1.42 -0.50
N ILE A 27 -4.75 0.16 -0.90
CA ILE A 27 -3.61 -0.73 -0.93
C ILE A 27 -3.11 -0.84 -2.36
N SER A 28 -1.81 -0.65 -2.52
CA SER A 28 -1.12 -0.75 -3.80
C SER A 28 -0.12 -1.90 -3.74
N ILE A 29 -0.29 -2.88 -4.62
CA ILE A 29 0.50 -4.11 -4.67
C ILE A 29 1.38 -4.05 -5.92
N SER A 30 2.68 -4.23 -5.77
CA SER A 30 3.58 -4.35 -6.92
C SER A 30 3.33 -5.64 -7.70
N GLY A 31 3.68 -5.68 -8.98
CA GLY A 31 3.49 -6.88 -9.81
C GLY A 31 4.25 -8.11 -9.30
N ALA A 32 5.40 -7.92 -8.65
CA ALA A 32 6.16 -8.99 -8.02
C ALA A 32 5.42 -9.57 -6.80
N ALA A 33 4.83 -8.70 -5.96
CA ALA A 33 4.00 -9.14 -4.84
C ALA A 33 2.67 -9.78 -5.30
N HIS A 34 2.07 -9.27 -6.38
CA HIS A 34 0.84 -9.85 -6.96
C HIS A 34 1.10 -11.24 -7.54
N ALA A 35 2.31 -11.53 -8.01
CA ALA A 35 2.70 -12.85 -8.48
C ALA A 35 2.73 -13.91 -7.36
N PHE A 36 2.92 -13.52 -6.09
CA PHE A 36 2.88 -14.48 -4.97
C PHE A 36 1.49 -15.06 -4.69
N ILE A 37 0.44 -14.40 -5.18
CA ILE A 37 -0.95 -14.85 -5.08
C ILE A 37 -1.49 -15.22 -6.46
N ASP A 38 -0.63 -15.74 -7.35
CA ASP A 38 -0.94 -16.18 -8.71
C ASP A 38 -1.69 -15.14 -9.56
N ARG A 39 -1.47 -13.85 -9.26
CA ARG A 39 -2.18 -12.73 -9.88
C ARG A 39 -3.70 -12.83 -9.72
N ALA A 40 -4.17 -13.34 -8.59
CA ALA A 40 -5.58 -13.43 -8.24
C ALA A 40 -6.28 -12.06 -8.43
N ARG A 41 -7.47 -12.11 -9.04
CA ARG A 41 -8.32 -10.93 -9.23
C ARG A 41 -9.23 -10.67 -8.04
N VAL A 42 -9.49 -11.71 -7.26
CA VAL A 42 -10.39 -11.70 -6.12
C VAL A 42 -9.60 -12.26 -4.94
N VAL A 43 -9.64 -11.53 -3.83
CA VAL A 43 -8.96 -11.92 -2.60
C VAL A 43 -9.84 -11.70 -1.39
N GLU A 44 -9.60 -12.48 -0.35
CA GLU A 44 -10.07 -12.18 1.00
C GLU A 44 -8.97 -11.44 1.76
N LEU A 45 -9.40 -10.49 2.58
CA LEU A 45 -8.54 -9.76 3.51
C LEU A 45 -8.67 -10.36 4.90
N LEU A 46 -7.56 -10.88 5.42
CA LEU A 46 -7.47 -11.42 6.77
C LEU A 46 -6.61 -10.51 7.63
N PHE A 47 -6.92 -10.46 8.92
CA PHE A 47 -6.13 -9.71 9.90
C PHE A 47 -5.82 -10.58 11.11
N ASP A 48 -4.52 -10.78 11.35
CA ASP A 48 -4.03 -11.35 12.60
C ASP A 48 -3.89 -10.21 13.62
N ARG A 49 -4.77 -10.20 14.63
CA ARG A 49 -4.79 -9.20 15.69
C ARG A 49 -3.61 -9.32 16.65
N GLU A 50 -3.08 -10.52 16.85
CA GLU A 50 -1.97 -10.77 17.76
C GLU A 50 -0.66 -10.32 17.14
N ARG A 51 -0.44 -10.68 15.87
CA ARG A 51 0.79 -10.33 15.13
C ARG A 51 0.72 -8.97 14.43
N LYS A 52 -0.49 -8.38 14.33
CA LYS A 52 -0.74 -7.14 13.57
C LYS A 52 -0.33 -7.29 12.11
N VAL A 53 -0.71 -8.42 11.52
CA VAL A 53 -0.40 -8.79 10.14
C VAL A 53 -1.68 -8.81 9.33
N MET A 54 -1.68 -8.08 8.22
CA MET A 54 -2.70 -8.19 7.19
C MET A 54 -2.28 -9.25 6.18
N ALA A 55 -3.21 -10.12 5.76
CA ALA A 55 -2.97 -11.11 4.73
C ALA A 55 -3.99 -11.00 3.59
N LEU A 56 -3.53 -11.21 2.36
CA LEU A 56 -4.35 -11.32 1.17
C LEU A 56 -4.33 -12.76 0.69
N ARG A 57 -5.50 -13.39 0.65
CA ARG A 57 -5.66 -14.78 0.21
C ARG A 57 -6.47 -14.83 -1.08
N PRO A 58 -6.01 -15.51 -2.14
CA PRO A 58 -6.85 -15.80 -3.31
C PRO A 58 -8.17 -16.46 -2.90
N SER A 59 -9.29 -15.99 -3.43
CA SER A 59 -10.60 -16.57 -3.15
C SER A 59 -11.53 -16.44 -4.35
N GLU A 60 -12.66 -17.14 -4.30
CA GLU A 60 -13.75 -16.95 -5.25
C GLU A 60 -14.59 -15.70 -4.88
N PRO A 61 -15.28 -15.08 -5.86
CA PRO A 61 -16.18 -13.97 -5.61
C PRO A 61 -17.23 -14.31 -4.55
N SER A 62 -17.21 -13.56 -3.45
CA SER A 62 -18.15 -13.65 -2.35
C SER A 62 -18.46 -12.27 -1.79
N ALA A 63 -19.50 -12.16 -0.95
CA ALA A 63 -19.85 -10.90 -0.29
C ALA A 63 -18.73 -10.33 0.61
N GLN A 64 -17.77 -11.18 1.01
CA GLN A 64 -16.64 -10.80 1.87
C GLN A 64 -15.33 -10.65 1.09
N SER A 65 -15.34 -11.04 -0.20
CA SER A 65 -14.19 -10.92 -1.08
C SER A 65 -14.02 -9.49 -1.60
N TYR A 66 -12.79 -9.17 -1.98
CA TYR A 66 -12.42 -7.90 -2.58
C TYR A 66 -11.85 -8.14 -3.98
N GLU A 67 -12.36 -7.35 -4.93
CA GLU A 67 -11.82 -7.33 -6.29
C GLU A 67 -10.62 -6.37 -6.39
N LEU A 68 -9.52 -6.90 -6.93
CA LEU A 68 -8.37 -6.11 -7.31
C LEU A 68 -8.66 -5.44 -8.65
N ARG A 69 -8.30 -4.16 -8.76
CA ARG A 69 -8.38 -3.43 -10.02
C ARG A 69 -7.42 -4.03 -11.04
N GLU A 70 -7.67 -3.78 -12.32
CA GLU A 70 -6.72 -4.19 -13.35
C GLU A 70 -5.32 -3.59 -13.10
N PRO A 71 -4.24 -4.38 -13.25
CA PRO A 71 -2.89 -3.89 -13.10
C PRO A 71 -2.62 -2.74 -14.09
N ALA A 72 -2.03 -1.66 -13.60
CA ALA A 72 -1.56 -0.58 -14.45
C ALA A 72 -0.46 -1.09 -15.41
N LYS A 73 -0.08 -0.28 -16.42
CA LYS A 73 1.04 -0.59 -17.33
C LYS A 73 2.36 -0.89 -16.60
N SER A 74 2.52 -0.40 -15.37
CA SER A 74 3.65 -0.66 -14.48
C SER A 74 3.60 -2.02 -13.77
N GLY A 75 2.53 -2.80 -13.94
CA GLY A 75 2.26 -4.05 -13.21
C GLY A 75 1.75 -3.84 -11.78
N GLN A 76 1.46 -2.60 -11.39
CA GLN A 76 0.95 -2.27 -10.07
C GLN A 76 -0.57 -2.45 -10.03
N THR A 77 -1.04 -3.16 -9.00
CA THR A 77 -2.45 -3.49 -8.78
C THR A 77 -2.97 -2.72 -7.58
N LEU A 78 -4.21 -2.22 -7.65
CA LEU A 78 -4.82 -1.43 -6.58
C LEU A 78 -6.02 -2.16 -5.97
N LEU A 79 -6.17 -2.02 -4.67
CA LEU A 79 -7.27 -2.56 -3.87
C LEU A 79 -7.79 -1.48 -2.92
N SER A 80 -9.11 -1.32 -2.85
CA SER A 80 -9.75 -0.42 -1.88
C SER A 80 -10.15 -1.20 -0.63
N ALA A 81 -9.38 -1.05 0.44
CA ALA A 81 -9.56 -1.76 1.70
C ALA A 81 -9.99 -0.82 2.83
N MET A 82 -10.72 0.26 2.52
CA MET A 82 -11.10 1.29 3.49
C MET A 82 -11.83 0.68 4.70
N ALA A 83 -12.88 -0.10 4.47
CA ALA A 83 -13.65 -0.75 5.53
C ALA A 83 -12.77 -1.68 6.40
N PHE A 84 -11.86 -2.43 5.77
CA PHE A 84 -10.90 -3.29 6.47
C PHE A 84 -9.95 -2.48 7.35
N THR A 85 -9.32 -1.43 6.80
CA THR A 85 -8.39 -0.60 7.57
C THR A 85 -9.07 0.13 8.74
N GLN A 86 -10.33 0.52 8.59
CA GLN A 86 -11.13 1.11 9.67
C GLN A 86 -11.54 0.06 10.71
N ALA A 87 -11.96 -1.14 10.29
CA ALA A 87 -12.41 -2.19 11.21
C ALA A 87 -11.30 -2.72 12.12
N TYR A 88 -10.03 -2.57 11.72
CA TYR A 88 -8.87 -3.05 12.46
C TYR A 88 -7.92 -1.91 12.90
N ASP A 89 -8.37 -0.66 12.86
CA ASP A 89 -7.63 0.53 13.30
C ASP A 89 -6.21 0.65 12.70
N ILE A 90 -6.06 0.29 11.43
CA ILE A 90 -4.79 0.38 10.72
C ILE A 90 -4.49 1.86 10.42
N ASP A 91 -3.33 2.36 10.86
CA ASP A 91 -2.88 3.73 10.59
C ASP A 91 -2.70 3.98 9.09
N THR A 92 -3.65 4.72 8.51
CA THR A 92 -3.61 5.19 7.12
C THR A 92 -3.41 6.71 7.02
N SER A 93 -2.95 7.36 8.08
CA SER A 93 -2.69 8.82 8.08
C SER A 93 -1.59 9.22 7.10
N VAL A 94 -0.60 8.34 6.93
CA VAL A 94 0.53 8.47 6.01
C VAL A 94 0.61 7.25 5.09
N SER A 95 1.11 7.45 3.88
CA SER A 95 1.38 6.32 2.99
C SER A 95 2.64 5.60 3.45
N ARG A 96 2.54 4.30 3.71
CA ARG A 96 3.65 3.45 4.16
C ARG A 96 3.85 2.29 3.18
N ARG A 97 5.11 2.04 2.83
CA ARG A 97 5.52 0.87 2.05
C ARG A 97 6.11 -0.17 2.98
N PHE A 98 5.67 -1.40 2.78
CA PHE A 98 6.07 -2.58 3.52
C PHE A 98 6.66 -3.61 2.55
N GLU A 99 7.59 -4.40 3.08
CA GLU A 99 8.05 -5.61 2.42
C GLU A 99 7.07 -6.74 2.77
N PRO A 100 6.38 -7.33 1.78
CA PRO A 100 5.48 -8.43 2.04
C PRO A 100 6.26 -9.74 2.16
N PHE A 101 5.66 -10.70 2.85
CA PHE A 101 6.14 -12.08 2.93
C PHE A 101 5.01 -13.03 2.57
N VAL A 102 5.34 -14.27 2.22
CA VAL A 102 4.37 -15.30 1.86
C VAL A 102 4.28 -16.33 2.98
N GLU A 103 3.07 -16.61 3.45
CA GLU A 103 2.79 -17.63 4.45
C GLU A 103 1.55 -18.41 3.99
N ASP A 104 1.67 -19.72 3.84
CA ASP A 104 0.57 -20.61 3.41
C ASP A 104 -0.18 -20.16 2.14
N GLY A 105 0.55 -19.63 1.16
CA GLY A 105 -0.03 -19.13 -0.11
C GLY A 105 -0.76 -17.79 0.02
N MET A 106 -0.64 -17.12 1.16
CA MET A 106 -1.19 -15.79 1.40
C MET A 106 -0.09 -14.73 1.35
N LEU A 107 -0.41 -13.57 0.82
CA LEU A 107 0.49 -12.41 0.83
C LEU A 107 0.29 -11.64 2.14
N CYS A 108 1.26 -11.74 3.04
CA CYS A 108 1.23 -11.16 4.38
C CYS A 108 2.03 -9.87 4.46
N VAL A 109 1.55 -8.93 5.27
CA VAL A 109 2.13 -7.60 5.49
C VAL A 109 2.01 -7.23 6.97
N ALA A 110 3.13 -7.05 7.66
CA ALA A 110 3.17 -6.55 9.03
C ALA A 110 2.90 -5.03 9.04
N VAL A 111 1.70 -4.62 9.44
CA VAL A 111 1.25 -3.22 9.31
C VAL A 111 1.74 -2.30 10.42
N GLU A 112 2.16 -2.85 11.57
CA GLU A 112 2.81 -2.12 12.67
C GLU A 112 4.35 -2.27 12.68
N GLY A 113 4.92 -2.98 11.69
CA GLY A 113 6.35 -3.30 11.61
C GLY A 113 7.23 -2.27 10.89
N PRO A 114 8.49 -2.64 10.58
CA PRO A 114 9.42 -1.83 9.81
C PRO A 114 8.78 -1.40 8.48
N SER A 115 8.65 -0.10 8.27
CA SER A 115 8.03 0.45 7.06
C SER A 115 8.75 1.70 6.57
N THR A 116 8.71 1.91 5.25
CA THR A 116 9.24 3.12 4.63
C THR A 116 8.10 4.09 4.39
N ILE A 117 8.16 5.28 4.98
CA ILE A 117 7.17 6.34 4.70
C ILE A 117 7.33 6.77 3.24
N VAL A 118 6.27 6.60 2.46
CA VAL A 118 6.20 7.05 1.08
C VAL A 118 5.75 8.50 1.08
N ARG A 119 6.71 9.42 0.96
CA ARG A 119 6.40 10.83 0.70
C ARG A 119 6.00 10.96 -0.77
N SER A 120 4.74 11.32 -1.02
CA SER A 120 4.30 11.67 -2.36
C SER A 120 5.07 12.92 -2.80
N ASN A 121 5.68 12.87 -3.99
CA ASN A 121 6.48 13.97 -4.55
C ASN A 121 5.60 15.14 -5.08
N ARG A 122 4.38 15.31 -4.55
CA ARG A 122 3.57 16.51 -4.80
C ARG A 122 4.11 17.66 -3.96
N THR A 123 5.15 18.29 -4.47
CA THR A 123 5.49 19.67 -4.13
C THR A 123 4.95 20.57 -5.25
N LYS A 124 4.11 21.54 -4.86
CA LYS A 124 3.48 22.63 -5.67
C LYS A 124 2.26 22.18 -6.50
N ASN A 125 1.07 22.81 -6.43
CA ASN A 125 0.76 24.21 -6.17
C ASN A 125 -0.62 24.29 -5.48
N ASN A 126 -0.69 24.78 -4.25
CA ASN A 126 -1.93 25.37 -3.74
C ASN A 126 -1.54 26.69 -3.06
N SER A 127 -1.41 27.71 -3.90
CA SER A 127 -1.20 29.10 -3.50
C SER A 127 -2.10 29.92 -4.40
N ALA A 128 -3.35 30.08 -3.98
CA ALA A 128 -4.21 31.23 -4.22
C ALA A 128 -5.60 30.90 -3.66
N ASP A 129 -5.75 30.98 -2.35
CA ASP A 129 -7.04 31.40 -1.80
C ASP A 129 -6.79 32.28 -0.58
N SER A 130 -6.74 33.57 -0.84
CA SER A 130 -6.93 34.63 0.14
C SER A 130 -7.04 35.95 -0.61
N SER A 131 -8.25 36.49 -0.68
CA SER A 131 -8.58 37.90 -0.42
C SER A 131 -10.08 38.11 -0.64
N SER A 132 -10.77 38.22 0.49
CA SER A 132 -12.04 38.91 0.71
C SER A 132 -12.14 40.26 -0.02
N ASP A 133 -13.29 40.53 -0.62
CA ASP A 133 -13.75 41.89 -0.93
C ASP A 133 -15.15 42.07 -0.33
N GLU A 134 -15.18 42.64 0.88
CA GLU A 134 -16.26 43.52 1.31
C GLU A 134 -15.96 44.91 0.72
N ALA A 135 -16.91 45.49 0.00
CA ALA A 135 -17.04 46.93 -0.17
C ALA A 135 -18.47 47.28 -0.61
N GLU A 136 -19.21 47.83 0.37
CA GLU A 136 -20.18 48.94 0.30
C GLU A 136 -21.19 49.06 -0.85
#